data_AF-A0A9P7PWZ7-F1
#
_entry.id   AF-A0A9P7PWZ7-F1
#
_cell.length_a   1.000
_cell.length_b   1.000
_cell.length_c   1.000
_cell.angle_alpha   90.00
_cell.angle_beta   90.00
_cell.angle_gamma   90.00
#
_symmetry.space_group_name_H-M   'P 1'
#
loop_
_entity.id
_entity.type
_entity.pdbx_description
1 polymer ?
#
loop_
_entity_poly.entity_id
_entity_poly.type
_entity_poly.pdbx_seq_one_letter_code
_entity_poly.pdbx_strand_id
1 'polypeptide(L)'
;HNVPRPRHPRTKDQREHELQKIQQYKDLEQRLRQRTTNSLYDRTTFNLSSKLLRINPENYTIWNVRRCCLSSSILSSVNQSAKLEQFVNYELPSSQAAGQHRDARRETEGSSSTQPTATGNSTCGDEEIIRSELKFIIPLLIEFPKCYWLWKYRSWILRQAIERLSAVVSRTVWEEELELVTMMLHRDRRNFHAWDYRRHVVAQLEASKLGGTSMTEAEFAFTTDMIKWDLSNFSAWHSRSQLIPRLLDERDADVGARKAFLEQELATVHEALNVGPEDQSLWYYHRYLIHAILGAHGQGLIVRDFSTRNRQKYLEEEVAFIKDLLEDYVDIKWIYEALVEYTLTASMLTNDGHRHTSQPLMSVWLKKLRELDTNRTGRWDELEKQIKVD
;
A
#
# COMPACT_ATOMS: atom_id res chain seq x y z
N HIS A 1 -20.30 -6.04 -4.42
CA HIS A 1 -19.84 -7.37 -4.90
C HIS A 1 -20.41 -8.47 -3.99
N ASN A 2 -20.30 -9.75 -4.38
CA ASN A 2 -20.72 -10.92 -3.59
C ASN A 2 -22.19 -10.98 -3.12
N VAL A 3 -23.09 -10.21 -3.73
CA VAL A 3 -24.54 -10.43 -3.57
C VAL A 3 -24.94 -11.57 -4.51
N PRO A 4 -25.41 -12.74 -4.00
CA PRO A 4 -25.89 -13.80 -4.87
C PRO A 4 -27.06 -13.29 -5.70
N ARG A 5 -27.09 -13.57 -7.01
CA ARG A 5 -28.28 -13.25 -7.81
C ARG A 5 -29.45 -14.05 -7.22
N PRO A 6 -30.54 -13.41 -6.76
CA PRO A 6 -31.63 -14.13 -6.12
C PRO A 6 -32.27 -15.08 -7.13
N ARG A 7 -32.37 -16.36 -6.77
CA ARG A 7 -32.98 -17.41 -7.62
C ARG A 7 -34.48 -17.21 -7.83
N HIS A 8 -35.11 -16.36 -7.02
CA HIS A 8 -36.53 -16.01 -7.10
C HIS A 8 -36.70 -14.50 -7.29
N PRO A 9 -37.71 -14.05 -8.03
CA PRO A 9 -38.02 -12.63 -8.16
C PRO A 9 -38.40 -12.03 -6.79
N ARG A 10 -38.03 -10.76 -6.58
CA ARG A 10 -38.36 -10.02 -5.34
C ARG A 10 -39.86 -10.00 -5.10
N THR A 11 -40.28 -10.19 -3.84
CA THR A 11 -41.70 -10.09 -3.45
C THR A 11 -42.25 -8.68 -3.72
N LYS A 12 -43.57 -8.49 -3.61
CA LYS A 12 -44.16 -7.14 -3.72
C LYS A 12 -43.62 -6.26 -2.58
N ASP A 13 -43.69 -6.75 -1.35
CA ASP A 13 -43.31 -6.05 -0.13
C ASP A 13 -41.81 -5.69 -0.13
N GLN A 14 -40.94 -6.59 -0.63
CA GLN A 14 -39.51 -6.28 -0.81
C GLN A 14 -39.29 -5.12 -1.77
N ARG A 15 -40.01 -5.08 -2.90
CA ARG A 15 -39.92 -3.99 -3.87
C ARG A 15 -40.49 -2.68 -3.33
N GLU A 16 -41.59 -2.74 -2.57
CA GLU A 16 -42.18 -1.56 -1.94
C GLU A 16 -41.23 -0.95 -0.89
N HIS A 17 -40.65 -1.78 -0.03
CA HIS A 17 -39.64 -1.35 0.94
C HIS A 17 -38.36 -0.79 0.27
N GLU A 18 -37.90 -1.38 -0.85
CA GLU A 18 -36.82 -0.80 -1.65
C GLU A 18 -37.20 0.55 -2.25
N LEU A 19 -38.41 0.71 -2.80
CA LEU A 19 -38.91 1.97 -3.34
C LEU A 19 -39.00 3.06 -2.27
N GLN A 20 -39.47 2.73 -1.07
CA GLN A 20 -39.49 3.65 0.08
C GLN A 20 -38.08 4.13 0.44
N LYS A 21 -37.09 3.22 0.51
CA LYS A 21 -35.67 3.58 0.74
C LYS A 21 -35.11 4.47 -0.36
N ILE A 22 -35.39 4.17 -1.63
CA ILE A 22 -34.95 4.98 -2.77
C ILE A 22 -35.57 6.38 -2.70
N GLN A 23 -36.85 6.49 -2.35
CA GLN A 23 -37.53 7.78 -2.24
C GLN A 23 -37.00 8.60 -1.06
N GLN A 24 -36.73 7.98 0.08
CA GLN A 24 -36.08 8.61 1.24
C GLN A 24 -34.68 9.15 0.89
N TYR A 25 -33.87 8.38 0.16
CA TYR A 25 -32.55 8.82 -0.30
C TYR A 25 -32.66 10.01 -1.27
N LYS A 26 -33.56 9.95 -2.26
CA LYS A 26 -33.79 11.04 -3.23
C LYS A 26 -34.20 12.35 -2.56
N ASP A 27 -35.10 12.28 -1.59
CA ASP A 27 -35.56 13.46 -0.84
C ASP A 27 -34.46 14.03 0.09
N LEU A 28 -33.63 13.19 0.70
CA LEU A 28 -32.43 13.66 1.41
C LEU A 28 -31.43 14.34 0.46
N GLU A 29 -31.19 13.75 -0.71
CA GLU A 29 -30.26 14.29 -1.71
C GLU A 29 -30.77 15.61 -2.30
N GLN A 30 -32.06 15.71 -2.61
CA GLN A 30 -32.69 16.95 -3.09
C GLN A 30 -32.54 18.08 -2.08
N ARG A 31 -32.79 17.80 -0.79
CA ARG A 31 -32.60 18.78 0.30
C ARG A 31 -31.14 19.19 0.47
N LEU A 32 -30.19 18.26 0.32
CA LEU A 32 -28.76 18.60 0.31
C LEU A 32 -28.42 19.52 -0.88
N ARG A 33 -28.83 19.14 -2.09
CA ARG A 33 -28.57 19.90 -3.34
C ARG A 33 -29.12 21.33 -3.25
N GLN A 34 -30.37 21.51 -2.82
CA GLN A 34 -31.00 22.83 -2.64
C GLN A 34 -30.18 23.74 -1.71
N ARG A 35 -29.66 23.21 -0.61
CA ARG A 35 -28.83 23.98 0.33
C ARG A 35 -27.46 24.32 -0.25
N THR A 36 -26.85 23.38 -0.98
CA THR A 36 -25.53 23.60 -1.60
C THR A 36 -25.57 24.57 -2.78
N THR A 37 -26.67 24.62 -3.55
CA THR A 37 -26.87 25.65 -4.59
C THR A 37 -26.88 27.05 -3.98
N ASN A 38 -27.42 27.19 -2.77
CA ASN A 38 -27.45 28.44 -2.02
C ASN A 38 -26.19 28.66 -1.15
N SER A 39 -25.12 27.87 -1.34
CA SER A 39 -23.87 27.90 -0.55
C SER A 39 -24.06 27.79 0.97
N LEU A 40 -25.15 27.17 1.43
CA LEU A 40 -25.46 27.01 2.86
C LEU A 40 -24.70 25.81 3.44
N TYR A 41 -23.52 26.06 3.99
CA TYR A 41 -22.64 25.04 4.59
C TYR A 41 -22.69 25.04 6.13
N ASP A 42 -23.90 25.01 6.68
CA ASP A 42 -24.19 25.08 8.12
C ASP A 42 -24.33 23.69 8.79
N ARG A 43 -24.64 23.69 10.10
CA ARG A 43 -24.93 22.47 10.87
C ARG A 43 -26.07 21.63 10.28
N THR A 44 -27.06 22.26 9.63
CA THR A 44 -28.15 21.55 8.94
C THR A 44 -27.64 20.75 7.75
N THR A 45 -26.83 21.37 6.89
CA THR A 45 -26.21 20.71 5.73
C THR A 45 -25.22 19.63 6.17
N PHE A 46 -24.44 19.87 7.21
CA PHE A 46 -23.58 18.86 7.83
C PHE A 46 -24.38 17.63 8.29
N ASN A 47 -25.49 17.84 9.01
CA ASN A 47 -26.36 16.74 9.47
C ASN A 47 -27.05 15.99 8.32
N LEU A 48 -27.39 16.66 7.21
CA LEU A 48 -27.89 15.98 6.00
C LEU A 48 -26.82 15.09 5.38
N SER A 49 -25.56 15.56 5.29
CA SER A 49 -24.44 14.72 4.82
C SER A 49 -24.26 13.49 5.71
N SER A 50 -24.35 13.62 7.03
CA SER A 50 -24.27 12.47 7.97
C SER A 50 -25.32 11.39 7.70
N LYS A 51 -26.55 11.79 7.33
CA LYS A 51 -27.64 10.86 7.02
C LYS A 51 -27.41 10.15 5.68
N LEU A 52 -26.99 10.90 4.66
CA LEU A 52 -26.76 10.36 3.33
C LEU A 52 -25.55 9.41 3.27
N LEU A 53 -24.45 9.73 3.96
CA LEU A 53 -23.25 8.89 3.98
C LEU A 53 -23.45 7.55 4.69
N ARG A 54 -24.40 7.46 5.64
CA ARG A 54 -24.86 6.20 6.25
C ARG A 54 -25.71 5.34 5.31
N ILE A 55 -26.16 5.89 4.17
CA ILE A 55 -26.93 5.16 3.14
C ILE A 55 -26.02 4.83 1.94
N ASN A 56 -25.15 5.77 1.55
CA ASN A 56 -24.27 5.63 0.40
C ASN A 56 -22.96 6.45 0.59
N PRO A 57 -21.89 5.85 1.14
CA PRO A 57 -20.60 6.52 1.27
C PRO A 57 -19.81 6.58 -0.04
N GLU A 58 -20.22 5.91 -1.13
CA GLU A 58 -19.53 6.00 -2.42
C GLU A 58 -19.80 7.33 -3.16
N ASN A 59 -20.76 8.12 -2.71
CA ASN A 59 -21.08 9.41 -3.32
C ASN A 59 -20.10 10.51 -2.87
N TYR A 60 -19.03 10.69 -3.64
CA TYR A 60 -17.96 11.67 -3.41
C TYR A 60 -18.45 13.12 -3.21
N THR A 61 -19.56 13.50 -3.87
CA THR A 61 -20.15 14.84 -3.73
C THR A 61 -20.58 15.12 -2.29
N ILE A 62 -21.07 14.09 -1.58
CA ILE A 62 -21.57 14.24 -0.21
C ILE A 62 -20.41 14.43 0.76
N TRP A 63 -19.28 13.73 0.53
CA TRP A 63 -18.02 13.99 1.23
C TRP A 63 -17.49 15.40 0.96
N ASN A 64 -17.55 15.88 -0.28
CA ASN A 64 -17.16 17.25 -0.62
C ASN A 64 -17.98 18.30 0.13
N VAL A 65 -19.32 18.15 0.14
CA VAL A 65 -20.22 19.04 0.89
C VAL A 65 -19.93 19.00 2.39
N ARG A 66 -19.62 17.82 2.94
CA ARG A 66 -19.23 17.65 4.34
C ARG A 66 -17.92 18.36 4.68
N ARG A 67 -16.90 18.24 3.81
CA ARG A 67 -15.65 19.02 3.93
C ARG A 67 -15.93 20.52 3.92
N CYS A 68 -16.75 21.01 2.99
CA CYS A 68 -17.12 22.44 2.94
C CYS A 68 -17.77 22.90 4.25
N CYS A 69 -18.71 22.13 4.83
CA CYS A 69 -19.32 22.46 6.13
C CYS A 69 -18.30 22.57 7.27
N LEU A 70 -17.35 21.64 7.34
CA LEU A 70 -16.28 21.68 8.34
C LEU A 70 -15.38 22.90 8.13
N SER A 71 -14.86 23.10 6.92
CA SER A 71 -13.97 24.22 6.59
C SER A 71 -14.61 25.60 6.75
N SER A 72 -15.92 25.75 6.49
CA SER A 72 -16.60 27.06 6.53
C SER A 72 -17.10 27.46 7.91
N SER A 73 -17.54 26.50 8.73
CA SER A 73 -18.32 26.80 9.94
C SER A 73 -17.84 26.15 11.23
N ILE A 74 -17.00 25.11 11.16
CA ILE A 74 -16.63 24.31 12.33
C ILE A 74 -15.11 24.41 12.60
N LEU A 75 -14.29 24.55 11.57
CA LEU A 75 -12.83 24.69 11.64
C LEU A 75 -12.34 26.08 11.12
N SER A 76 -13.22 27.07 11.04
CA SER A 76 -12.91 28.40 10.46
C SER A 76 -12.27 29.37 11.47
N SER A 77 -11.03 29.08 11.89
CA SER A 77 -10.14 30.09 12.45
C SER A 77 -9.63 31.01 11.32
N VAL A 78 -9.94 32.30 11.38
CA VAL A 78 -9.66 33.28 10.32
C VAL A 78 -8.16 33.39 10.02
N ASN A 79 -7.77 33.13 8.77
CA ASN A 79 -6.74 33.92 8.09
C ASN A 79 -6.89 33.86 6.56
N GLN A 80 -7.71 34.77 6.04
CA GLN A 80 -8.00 34.92 4.61
C GLN A 80 -6.89 35.74 3.92
N SER A 81 -5.64 35.26 3.95
CA SER A 81 -4.47 36.04 3.50
C SER A 81 -3.24 35.24 3.06
N ALA A 82 -3.37 33.95 2.72
CA ALA A 82 -2.25 33.13 2.21
C ALA A 82 -2.64 32.21 1.02
N LYS A 83 -2.82 32.84 -0.14
CA LYS A 83 -2.64 32.32 -1.52
C LYS A 83 -3.19 30.93 -1.91
N LEU A 84 -4.21 31.00 -2.74
CA LEU A 84 -4.84 29.94 -3.54
C LEU A 84 -3.99 29.46 -4.76
N GLU A 85 -2.65 29.53 -4.70
CA GLU A 85 -1.76 29.46 -5.88
C GLU A 85 -0.81 28.24 -5.92
N GLN A 86 -1.04 27.16 -5.15
CA GLN A 86 -0.03 26.08 -5.07
C GLN A 86 -0.53 24.62 -5.02
N PHE A 87 -1.68 24.32 -5.64
CA PHE A 87 -2.15 22.93 -5.80
C PHE A 87 -2.65 22.55 -7.22
N VAL A 88 -2.33 23.35 -8.23
CA VAL A 88 -2.36 22.91 -9.64
C VAL A 88 -0.94 22.63 -10.08
N ASN A 89 -0.47 21.42 -9.79
CA ASN A 89 0.48 20.63 -10.58
C ASN A 89 0.73 19.30 -9.86
N TYR A 90 0.16 18.23 -10.42
CA TYR A 90 0.47 16.85 -10.04
C TYR A 90 0.97 16.15 -11.31
N GLU A 91 2.25 16.34 -11.62
CA GLU A 91 2.95 15.60 -12.67
C GLU A 91 3.94 14.60 -12.05
N LEU A 92 4.16 13.49 -12.76
CA LEU A 92 5.06 12.43 -12.32
C LEU A 92 6.54 12.87 -12.42
N PRO A 93 7.45 12.33 -11.59
CA PRO A 93 8.84 12.75 -11.58
C PRO A 93 9.60 12.25 -12.82
N SER A 94 10.31 13.18 -13.48
CA SER A 94 11.45 12.90 -14.34
C SER A 94 12.63 13.80 -13.93
N SER A 95 13.82 13.41 -14.34
CA SER A 95 15.07 13.71 -13.63
C SER A 95 15.88 14.90 -14.16
N GLN A 96 16.84 15.31 -13.32
CA GLN A 96 18.09 16.02 -13.59
C GLN A 96 18.18 17.53 -13.28
N ALA A 97 19.23 17.79 -12.50
CA ALA A 97 19.67 19.05 -11.93
C ALA A 97 20.26 20.03 -12.96
N ALA A 98 20.29 21.33 -12.63
CA ALA A 98 21.52 22.01 -12.18
C ALA A 98 21.42 23.55 -12.24
N GLY A 99 22.05 24.21 -11.26
CA GLY A 99 22.40 25.64 -11.26
C GLY A 99 21.29 26.60 -10.82
N GLN A 100 21.58 27.75 -10.21
CA GLN A 100 22.78 28.29 -9.58
C GLN A 100 22.41 29.69 -9.03
N HIS A 101 22.65 29.92 -7.73
CA HIS A 101 23.13 31.18 -7.15
C HIS A 101 22.39 32.54 -7.25
N ARG A 102 22.56 33.30 -6.14
CA ARG A 102 22.44 34.77 -5.93
C ARG A 102 21.04 35.36 -5.79
N ASP A 103 20.84 36.47 -5.06
CA ASP A 103 21.46 37.02 -3.83
C ASP A 103 20.78 38.36 -3.52
N ALA A 104 20.96 38.85 -2.28
CA ALA A 104 20.95 40.26 -1.87
C ALA A 104 19.64 41.12 -1.80
N ARG A 105 19.38 41.52 -0.54
CA ARG A 105 18.95 42.85 -0.03
C ARG A 105 17.44 43.19 -0.03
N ARG A 106 16.82 43.51 1.13
CA ARG A 106 17.00 44.60 2.16
C ARG A 106 16.24 45.85 1.68
N GLU A 107 15.26 46.37 2.43
CA GLU A 107 15.37 47.24 3.64
C GLU A 107 14.06 47.14 4.49
N THR A 108 14.08 47.05 5.83
CA THR A 108 14.08 48.14 6.86
C THR A 108 13.05 49.26 6.61
N GLU A 109 12.21 49.71 7.56
CA GLU A 109 12.01 49.41 9.01
C GLU A 109 10.50 49.06 9.30
N GLY A 110 9.88 49.14 10.51
CA GLY A 110 10.31 49.61 11.84
C GLY A 110 9.19 49.68 12.90
N SER A 111 9.58 50.09 14.13
CA SER A 111 8.74 50.47 15.29
C SER A 111 7.99 49.37 16.08
N SER A 112 7.81 49.64 17.37
CA SER A 112 7.38 48.69 18.42
C SER A 112 6.07 49.06 19.09
N SER A 113 5.27 48.07 19.49
CA SER A 113 4.58 48.11 20.79
C SER A 113 4.29 46.69 21.29
N THR A 114 4.35 46.50 22.61
CA THR A 114 4.10 45.22 23.29
C THR A 114 2.82 45.36 24.10
N GLN A 115 1.81 44.52 23.85
CA GLN A 115 0.68 44.22 24.76
C GLN A 115 0.20 42.78 24.46
N PRO A 116 -0.36 42.06 25.45
CA PRO A 116 -0.45 40.60 25.41
C PRO A 116 -1.72 40.07 24.71
N THR A 117 -1.55 39.24 23.69
CA THR A 117 -2.67 38.56 23.00
C THR A 117 -2.95 37.19 23.62
N ALA A 118 -4.18 37.01 24.12
CA ALA A 118 -4.65 35.73 24.63
C ALA A 118 -4.90 34.73 23.49
N THR A 119 -4.15 33.62 23.45
CA THR A 119 -4.24 32.58 22.39
C THR A 119 -4.60 31.19 22.95
N GLY A 120 -5.44 31.13 23.98
CA GLY A 120 -5.69 29.89 24.75
C GLY A 120 -6.87 29.01 24.30
N ASN A 121 -7.92 29.57 23.67
CA ASN A 121 -9.24 28.91 23.65
C ASN A 121 -9.62 28.16 22.35
N SER A 122 -8.87 28.29 21.24
CA SER A 122 -9.31 27.71 19.95
C SER A 122 -8.90 26.24 19.75
N THR A 123 -7.80 25.79 20.36
CA THR A 123 -7.20 24.48 20.08
C THR A 123 -8.00 23.31 20.65
N CYS A 124 -8.64 23.49 21.79
CA CYS A 124 -9.48 22.46 22.43
C CYS A 124 -10.72 22.10 21.59
N GLY A 125 -11.31 23.08 20.88
CA GLY A 125 -12.46 22.86 20.02
C GLY A 125 -12.09 22.05 18.77
N ASP A 126 -11.03 22.47 18.06
CA ASP A 126 -10.55 21.79 16.85
C ASP A 126 -10.21 20.31 17.13
N GLU A 127 -9.63 19.98 18.30
CA GLU A 127 -9.37 18.59 18.69
C GLU A 127 -10.67 17.78 18.84
N GLU A 128 -11.66 18.28 19.57
CA GLU A 128 -12.93 17.59 19.77
C GLU A 128 -13.63 17.32 18.43
N ILE A 129 -13.63 18.32 17.53
CA ILE A 129 -14.20 18.22 16.18
C ILE A 129 -13.50 17.13 15.37
N ILE A 130 -12.16 17.15 15.31
CA ILE A 130 -11.36 16.18 14.56
C ILE A 130 -11.58 14.77 15.10
N ARG A 131 -11.51 14.58 16.43
CA ARG A 131 -11.74 13.28 17.07
C ARG A 131 -13.17 12.77 16.89
N SER A 132 -14.17 13.64 16.98
CA SER A 132 -15.58 13.31 16.72
C SER A 132 -15.80 12.86 15.27
N GLU A 133 -15.13 13.52 14.32
CA GLU A 133 -15.25 13.20 12.90
C GLU A 133 -14.51 11.90 12.52
N LEU A 134 -13.32 11.66 13.11
CA LEU A 134 -12.65 10.37 13.00
C LEU A 134 -13.52 9.23 13.56
N LYS A 135 -14.20 9.44 14.69
CA LYS A 135 -15.15 8.48 15.28
C LYS A 135 -16.39 8.25 14.40
N PHE A 136 -16.92 9.30 13.74
CA PHE A 136 -18.03 9.16 12.79
C PHE A 136 -17.70 8.24 11.60
N ILE A 137 -16.45 8.28 11.12
CA ILE A 137 -15.98 7.47 9.98
C ILE A 137 -15.86 5.97 10.33
N ILE A 138 -15.49 5.61 11.56
CA ILE A 138 -15.21 4.21 11.96
C ILE A 138 -16.30 3.20 11.55
N PRO A 139 -17.60 3.36 11.91
CA PRO A 139 -18.63 2.40 11.52
C PRO A 139 -18.80 2.30 10.00
N LEU A 140 -18.67 3.43 9.28
CA LEU A 140 -18.73 3.44 7.81
C LEU A 140 -17.53 2.71 7.18
N LEU A 141 -16.34 2.83 7.79
CA LEU A 141 -15.13 2.15 7.32
C LEU A 141 -15.19 0.63 7.55
N ILE A 142 -15.79 0.19 8.66
CA ILE A 142 -16.00 -1.23 8.99
C ILE A 142 -17.01 -1.89 8.03
N GLU A 143 -18.06 -1.15 7.63
CA GLU A 143 -19.11 -1.61 6.70
C GLU A 143 -18.67 -1.52 5.22
N PHE A 144 -17.95 -0.45 4.85
CA PHE A 144 -17.50 -0.17 3.48
C PHE A 144 -15.96 -0.03 3.37
N PRO A 145 -15.18 -1.06 3.76
CA PRO A 145 -13.70 -0.98 3.87
C PRO A 145 -12.96 -0.78 2.54
N LYS A 146 -13.68 -0.84 1.41
CA LYS A 146 -13.16 -0.67 0.03
C LYS A 146 -13.69 0.58 -0.67
N CYS A 147 -14.39 1.45 0.06
CA CYS A 147 -14.80 2.76 -0.44
C CYS A 147 -13.62 3.72 -0.45
N TYR A 148 -13.15 4.11 -1.63
CA TYR A 148 -12.02 5.02 -1.82
C TYR A 148 -12.22 6.38 -1.11
N TRP A 149 -13.45 6.91 -1.15
CA TRP A 149 -13.77 8.23 -0.62
C TRP A 149 -13.72 8.30 0.91
N LEU A 150 -14.06 7.20 1.59
CA LEU A 150 -13.89 7.08 3.05
C LEU A 150 -12.42 7.24 3.46
N TRP A 151 -11.50 6.48 2.85
CA TRP A 151 -10.06 6.57 3.12
C TRP A 151 -9.49 7.96 2.79
N LYS A 152 -9.87 8.55 1.65
CA LYS A 152 -9.42 9.90 1.26
C LYS A 152 -9.93 11.00 2.18
N TYR A 153 -11.20 10.93 2.61
CA TYR A 153 -11.76 11.88 3.55
C TYR A 153 -11.12 11.73 4.94
N ARG A 154 -10.88 10.50 5.41
CA ARG A 154 -10.16 10.24 6.66
C ARG A 154 -8.73 10.81 6.66
N SER A 155 -7.99 10.61 5.56
CA SER A 155 -6.66 11.22 5.35
C SER A 155 -6.71 12.77 5.43
N TRP A 156 -7.79 13.37 4.93
CA TRP A 156 -7.97 14.83 5.00
C TRP A 156 -8.20 15.32 6.44
N ILE A 157 -9.02 14.61 7.23
CA ILE A 157 -9.23 14.93 8.65
C ILE A 157 -7.94 14.82 9.47
N LEU A 158 -7.14 13.76 9.26
CA LEU A 158 -5.87 13.61 9.97
C LEU A 158 -4.86 14.71 9.61
N ARG A 159 -4.89 15.22 8.38
CA ARG A 159 -4.09 16.39 8.01
C ARG A 159 -4.51 17.64 8.77
N GLN A 160 -5.81 17.83 9.02
CA GLN A 160 -6.30 18.90 9.89
C GLN A 160 -5.72 18.79 11.31
N ALA A 161 -5.45 17.58 11.81
CA ALA A 161 -4.77 17.40 13.10
C ALA A 161 -3.34 17.96 13.10
N ILE A 162 -2.58 17.81 12.00
CA ILE A 162 -1.22 18.39 11.85
C ILE A 162 -1.29 19.92 11.68
N GLU A 163 -2.28 20.41 10.94
CA GLU A 163 -2.42 21.84 10.61
C GLU A 163 -2.92 22.71 11.78
N ARG A 164 -3.55 22.12 12.81
CA ARG A 164 -4.34 22.85 13.82
C ARG A 164 -4.03 22.52 15.27
N LEU A 165 -3.54 21.32 15.55
CA LEU A 165 -3.28 20.86 16.92
C LEU A 165 -1.78 20.99 17.23
N SER A 166 -1.42 20.93 18.51
CA SER A 166 0.00 20.85 18.88
C SER A 166 0.59 19.52 18.40
N ALA A 167 1.86 19.50 18.01
CA ALA A 167 2.52 18.32 17.46
C ALA A 167 2.38 17.06 18.34
N VAL A 168 2.32 17.22 19.67
CA VAL A 168 2.08 16.14 20.64
C VAL A 168 0.67 15.54 20.46
N VAL A 169 -0.36 16.38 20.43
CA VAL A 169 -1.76 15.95 20.23
C VAL A 169 -1.96 15.38 18.83
N SER A 170 -1.40 16.04 17.81
CA SER A 170 -1.41 15.53 16.43
C SER A 170 -0.81 14.13 16.38
N ARG A 171 0.36 13.92 16.99
CA ARG A 171 1.04 12.62 17.01
C ARG A 171 0.15 11.54 17.64
N THR A 172 -0.45 11.80 18.79
CA THR A 172 -1.37 10.84 19.44
C THR A 172 -2.52 10.44 18.51
N VAL A 173 -3.10 11.39 17.77
CA VAL A 173 -4.17 11.11 16.78
C VAL A 173 -3.69 10.23 15.62
N TRP A 174 -2.44 10.37 15.18
CA TRP A 174 -1.85 9.49 14.14
C TRP A 174 -1.40 8.13 14.68
N GLU A 175 -1.03 8.02 15.96
CA GLU A 175 -0.72 6.75 16.63
C GLU A 175 -2.01 5.91 16.82
N GLU A 176 -3.11 6.54 17.27
CA GLU A 176 -4.45 5.93 17.29
C GLU A 176 -4.90 5.47 15.88
N GLU A 177 -4.50 6.17 14.82
CA GLU A 177 -4.79 5.76 13.45
C GLU A 177 -3.99 4.52 13.02
N LEU A 178 -2.75 4.37 13.49
CA LEU A 178 -1.95 3.19 13.23
C LEU A 178 -2.58 1.95 13.86
N GLU A 179 -3.17 2.08 15.05
CA GLU A 179 -3.99 1.02 15.67
C GLU A 179 -5.24 0.70 14.84
N LEU A 180 -5.97 1.72 14.36
CA LEU A 180 -7.15 1.50 13.51
C LEU A 180 -6.81 0.73 12.24
N VAL A 181 -5.79 1.17 11.48
CA VAL A 181 -5.42 0.48 10.24
C VAL A 181 -4.87 -0.93 10.51
N THR A 182 -4.22 -1.14 11.66
CA THR A 182 -3.87 -2.49 12.15
C THR A 182 -5.12 -3.35 12.33
N MET A 183 -6.16 -2.86 13.01
CA MET A 183 -7.43 -3.60 13.15
C MET A 183 -8.11 -3.87 11.80
N MET A 184 -8.06 -2.92 10.85
CA MET A 184 -8.63 -3.11 9.52
C MET A 184 -7.91 -4.20 8.73
N LEU A 185 -6.58 -4.33 8.88
CA LEU A 185 -5.79 -5.41 8.30
C LEU A 185 -6.04 -6.76 9.00
N HIS A 186 -6.34 -6.78 10.30
CA HIS A 186 -6.81 -7.99 10.97
C HIS A 186 -8.24 -8.42 10.54
N ARG A 187 -9.01 -7.53 9.89
CA ARG A 187 -10.34 -7.85 9.35
C ARG A 187 -10.31 -8.28 7.88
N ASP A 188 -9.49 -7.64 7.05
CA ASP A 188 -9.18 -8.06 5.67
C ASP A 188 -7.70 -7.80 5.39
N ARG A 189 -6.87 -8.82 5.64
CA ARG A 189 -5.41 -8.80 5.48
C ARG A 189 -4.93 -8.53 4.05
N ARG A 190 -5.83 -8.64 3.06
CA ARG A 190 -5.58 -8.36 1.64
C ARG A 190 -6.25 -7.05 1.17
N ASN A 191 -6.73 -6.21 2.09
CA ASN A 191 -7.28 -4.91 1.74
C ASN A 191 -6.16 -3.93 1.35
N PHE A 192 -5.92 -3.78 0.04
CA PHE A 192 -4.88 -2.89 -0.47
C PHE A 192 -5.05 -1.44 0.00
N HIS A 193 -6.29 -0.94 0.14
CA HIS A 193 -6.52 0.41 0.67
C HIS A 193 -5.97 0.57 2.10
N ALA A 194 -6.12 -0.45 2.95
CA ALA A 194 -5.61 -0.43 4.31
C ALA A 194 -4.07 -0.52 4.33
N TRP A 195 -3.46 -1.32 3.45
CA TRP A 195 -1.99 -1.36 3.31
C TRP A 195 -1.42 -0.04 2.79
N ASP A 196 -2.00 0.54 1.74
CA ASP A 196 -1.61 1.85 1.20
C ASP A 196 -1.75 2.95 2.25
N TYR A 197 -2.86 2.91 3.00
CA TYR A 197 -3.15 3.86 4.06
C TYR A 197 -2.22 3.70 5.27
N ARG A 198 -1.85 2.46 5.65
CA ARG A 198 -0.83 2.20 6.68
C ARG A 198 0.50 2.85 6.31
N ARG A 199 0.98 2.65 5.08
CA ARG A 199 2.23 3.28 4.60
C ARG A 199 2.13 4.81 4.64
N HIS A 200 0.96 5.39 4.36
CA HIS A 200 0.74 6.83 4.52
C HIS A 200 0.79 7.29 5.99
N VAL A 201 0.14 6.57 6.92
CA VAL A 201 0.15 6.86 8.36
C VAL A 201 1.56 6.81 8.93
N VAL A 202 2.31 5.74 8.63
CA VAL A 202 3.71 5.59 9.02
C VAL A 202 4.56 6.75 8.48
N ALA A 203 4.46 7.07 7.19
CA ALA A 203 5.21 8.17 6.59
C ALA A 203 4.86 9.57 7.18
N GLN A 204 3.71 9.74 7.84
CA GLN A 204 3.42 10.96 8.62
C GLN A 204 3.98 10.87 10.04
N LEU A 205 3.90 9.71 10.71
CA LEU A 205 4.49 9.47 12.04
C LEU A 205 6.02 9.58 12.04
N GLU A 206 6.68 9.23 10.93
CA GLU A 206 8.13 9.40 10.71
C GLU A 206 8.50 10.87 10.41
N ALA A 207 7.55 11.73 10.05
CA ALA A 207 7.85 13.10 9.65
C ALA A 207 8.22 13.99 10.84
N SER A 208 9.16 14.92 10.63
CA SER A 208 9.63 15.87 11.65
C SER A 208 8.50 16.73 12.24
N LYS A 209 7.41 16.97 11.50
CA LYS A 209 6.20 17.67 11.98
C LYS A 209 5.51 16.97 13.15
N LEU A 210 5.68 15.65 13.30
CA LEU A 210 5.16 14.84 14.42
C LEU A 210 6.28 14.36 15.36
N GLY A 211 7.48 14.96 15.29
CA GLY A 211 8.65 14.54 16.05
C GLY A 211 9.09 13.10 15.71
N GLY A 212 8.89 12.68 14.46
CA GLY A 212 9.11 11.31 14.02
C GLY A 212 10.57 10.85 14.00
N THR A 213 10.72 9.54 14.16
CA THR A 213 11.93 8.76 13.88
C THR A 213 11.56 7.62 12.94
N SER A 214 12.54 6.95 12.33
CA SER A 214 12.27 5.78 11.48
C SER A 214 11.43 4.71 12.22
N MET A 215 10.47 4.14 11.50
CA MET A 215 9.65 3.01 11.92
C MET A 215 9.92 1.75 11.07
N THR A 216 10.95 1.75 10.21
CA THR A 216 11.24 0.65 9.27
C THR A 216 11.34 -0.72 9.97
N GLU A 217 12.00 -0.78 11.14
CA GLU A 217 12.10 -1.99 11.96
C GLU A 217 10.73 -2.50 12.44
N ALA A 218 9.88 -1.60 12.95
CA ALA A 218 8.56 -1.94 13.46
C ALA A 218 7.61 -2.40 12.34
N GLU A 219 7.69 -1.76 11.16
CA GLU A 219 6.93 -2.19 9.99
C GLU A 219 7.45 -3.51 9.41
N PHE A 220 8.76 -3.76 9.43
CA PHE A 220 9.32 -5.04 9.01
C PHE A 220 8.90 -6.17 9.97
N ALA A 221 8.92 -5.93 11.27
CA ALA A 221 8.35 -6.84 12.27
C ALA A 221 6.86 -7.10 12.00
N PHE A 222 6.06 -6.04 11.76
CA PHE A 222 4.65 -6.18 11.42
C PHE A 222 4.40 -7.04 10.16
N THR A 223 5.23 -6.92 9.11
CA THR A 223 5.11 -7.84 7.96
C THR A 223 5.38 -9.30 8.34
N THR A 224 6.32 -9.55 9.26
CA THR A 224 6.62 -10.89 9.77
C THR A 224 5.41 -11.50 10.47
N ASP A 225 4.74 -10.74 11.32
CA ASP A 225 3.54 -11.21 12.05
C ASP A 225 2.37 -11.46 11.08
N MET A 226 2.18 -10.57 10.10
CA MET A 226 1.13 -10.70 9.07
C MET A 226 1.38 -11.87 8.09
N ILE A 227 2.62 -12.32 7.94
CA ILE A 227 3.01 -13.53 7.18
C ILE A 227 2.82 -14.79 8.05
N LYS A 228 3.26 -14.77 9.31
CA LYS A 228 3.06 -15.89 10.25
C LYS A 228 1.58 -16.21 10.48
N TRP A 229 0.73 -15.18 10.47
CA TRP A 229 -0.72 -15.36 10.56
C TRP A 229 -1.35 -15.87 9.25
N ASP A 230 -0.74 -15.60 8.10
CA ASP A 230 -1.19 -16.11 6.80
C ASP A 230 -0.07 -16.11 5.75
N LEU A 231 0.46 -17.30 5.45
CA LEU A 231 1.50 -17.47 4.41
C LEU A 231 0.99 -17.04 3.01
N SER A 232 -0.32 -17.14 2.76
CA SER A 232 -1.01 -16.66 1.55
C SER A 232 -1.14 -15.13 1.43
N ASN A 233 -0.59 -14.36 2.36
CA ASN A 233 -0.76 -12.91 2.40
C ASN A 233 0.22 -12.17 1.47
N PHE A 234 -0.08 -12.19 0.17
CA PHE A 234 0.65 -11.44 -0.85
C PHE A 234 0.96 -9.99 -0.46
N SER A 235 0.03 -9.30 0.22
CA SER A 235 0.21 -7.90 0.60
C SER A 235 1.26 -7.71 1.70
N ALA A 236 1.44 -8.68 2.59
CA ALA A 236 2.50 -8.67 3.60
C ALA A 236 3.86 -8.99 2.97
N TRP A 237 3.97 -10.04 2.13
CA TRP A 237 5.17 -10.35 1.35
C TRP A 237 5.63 -9.19 0.46
N HIS A 238 4.68 -8.55 -0.24
CA HIS A 238 4.98 -7.35 -1.03
C HIS A 238 5.46 -6.20 -0.15
N SER A 239 4.78 -5.90 0.96
CA SER A 239 5.20 -4.81 1.86
C SER A 239 6.59 -5.09 2.46
N ARG A 240 6.91 -6.35 2.76
CA ARG A 240 8.23 -6.79 3.22
C ARG A 240 9.31 -6.50 2.17
N SER A 241 9.10 -6.87 0.91
CA SER A 241 10.07 -6.62 -0.17
C SER A 241 10.34 -5.14 -0.44
N GLN A 242 9.36 -4.26 -0.17
CA GLN A 242 9.56 -2.81 -0.27
C GLN A 242 10.34 -2.21 0.91
N LEU A 243 10.29 -2.84 2.10
CA LEU A 243 10.99 -2.36 3.29
C LEU A 243 12.46 -2.78 3.34
N ILE A 244 12.81 -3.96 2.78
CA ILE A 244 14.17 -4.54 2.88
C ILE A 244 15.30 -3.59 2.48
N PRO A 245 15.25 -2.87 1.34
CA PRO A 245 16.37 -2.00 0.95
C PRO A 245 16.60 -0.88 1.97
N ARG A 246 15.52 -0.21 2.40
CA ARG A 246 15.55 0.84 3.43
C ARG A 246 16.03 0.29 4.77
N LEU A 247 15.58 -0.90 5.18
CA LEU A 247 15.99 -1.55 6.41
C LEU A 247 17.51 -1.82 6.44
N LEU A 248 18.06 -2.35 5.34
CA LEU A 248 19.49 -2.65 5.24
C LEU A 248 20.35 -1.39 5.12
N ASP A 249 19.83 -0.32 4.52
CA ASP A 249 20.51 0.97 4.45
C ASP A 249 20.49 1.70 5.81
N GLU A 250 19.37 1.70 6.54
CA GLU A 250 19.25 2.31 7.87
C GLU A 250 20.03 1.56 8.96
N ARG A 251 20.27 0.24 8.78
CA ARG A 251 21.15 -0.57 9.63
C ARG A 251 22.65 -0.36 9.36
N ASP A 252 23.01 0.43 8.34
CA ASP A 252 24.37 0.49 7.77
C ASP A 252 24.95 -0.91 7.47
N ALA A 253 24.11 -1.79 6.94
CA ALA A 253 24.44 -3.21 6.80
C ALA A 253 25.56 -3.43 5.79
N ASP A 254 26.68 -3.99 6.25
CA ASP A 254 27.82 -4.37 5.41
C ASP A 254 27.51 -5.56 4.48
N VAL A 255 28.49 -5.94 3.66
CA VAL A 255 28.37 -7.05 2.68
C VAL A 255 28.05 -8.39 3.37
N GLY A 256 28.60 -8.64 4.56
CA GLY A 256 28.36 -9.86 5.33
C GLY A 256 26.96 -9.89 5.94
N ALA A 257 26.55 -8.79 6.57
CA ALA A 257 25.21 -8.62 7.15
C ALA A 257 24.11 -8.73 6.07
N ARG A 258 24.31 -8.13 4.89
CA ARG A 258 23.39 -8.24 3.75
C ARG A 258 23.28 -9.66 3.19
N LYS A 259 24.39 -10.40 3.14
CA LYS A 259 24.41 -11.81 2.75
C LYS A 259 23.66 -12.68 3.76
N ALA A 260 23.95 -12.52 5.05
CA ALA A 260 23.26 -13.27 6.11
C ALA A 260 21.75 -12.98 6.14
N PHE A 261 21.36 -11.72 5.88
CA PHE A 261 19.96 -11.34 5.75
C PHE A 261 19.27 -12.01 4.54
N LEU A 262 19.92 -12.04 3.37
CA LEU A 262 19.41 -12.76 2.21
C LEU A 262 19.23 -14.26 2.51
N GLU A 263 20.21 -14.89 3.15
CA GLU A 263 20.16 -16.31 3.52
C GLU A 263 19.02 -16.61 4.50
N GLN A 264 18.74 -15.69 5.44
CA GLN A 264 17.57 -15.79 6.33
C GLN A 264 16.24 -15.65 5.58
N GLU A 265 16.12 -14.72 4.63
CA GLU A 265 14.90 -14.53 3.84
C GLU A 265 14.64 -15.70 2.87
N LEU A 266 15.71 -16.29 2.30
CA LEU A 266 15.62 -17.53 1.52
C LEU A 266 15.10 -18.68 2.39
N ALA A 267 15.73 -18.94 3.53
CA ALA A 267 15.26 -19.97 4.46
C ALA A 267 13.78 -19.77 4.87
N THR A 268 13.37 -18.52 5.11
CA THR A 268 11.98 -18.18 5.47
C THR A 268 10.99 -18.50 4.35
N VAL A 269 11.33 -18.23 3.08
CA VAL A 269 10.46 -18.58 1.95
C VAL A 269 10.54 -20.06 1.58
N HIS A 270 11.68 -20.73 1.81
CA HIS A 270 11.83 -22.18 1.66
C HIS A 270 10.94 -22.94 2.64
N GLU A 271 10.95 -22.56 3.93
CA GLU A 271 10.03 -23.10 4.95
C GLU A 271 8.56 -22.93 4.54
N ALA A 272 8.18 -21.76 3.99
CA ALA A 272 6.83 -21.51 3.51
C ALA A 272 6.48 -22.35 2.26
N LEU A 273 7.42 -22.50 1.32
CA LEU A 273 7.25 -23.31 0.11
C LEU A 273 7.15 -24.81 0.41
N ASN A 274 7.78 -25.29 1.48
CA ASN A 274 7.63 -26.67 1.94
C ASN A 274 6.25 -26.98 2.56
N VAL A 275 5.39 -25.98 2.78
CA VAL A 275 4.05 -26.19 3.39
C VAL A 275 2.88 -25.64 2.56
N GLY A 276 3.12 -24.71 1.64
CA GLY A 276 2.10 -24.20 0.72
C GLY A 276 2.62 -23.87 -0.70
N PRO A 277 3.32 -24.80 -1.40
CA PRO A 277 3.90 -24.54 -2.71
C PRO A 277 2.87 -24.21 -3.81
N GLU A 278 1.57 -24.42 -3.57
CA GLU A 278 0.50 -23.97 -4.46
C GLU A 278 0.28 -22.45 -4.44
N ASP A 279 0.67 -21.76 -3.35
CA ASP A 279 0.45 -20.33 -3.20
C ASP A 279 1.45 -19.50 -4.02
N GLN A 280 0.92 -18.85 -5.05
CA GLN A 280 1.69 -17.98 -5.94
C GLN A 280 2.50 -16.90 -5.20
N SER A 281 2.04 -16.43 -4.04
CA SER A 281 2.65 -15.32 -3.29
C SER A 281 4.06 -15.65 -2.85
N LEU A 282 4.28 -16.91 -2.45
CA LEU A 282 5.58 -17.42 -2.05
C LEU A 282 6.54 -17.42 -3.25
N TRP A 283 6.10 -17.89 -4.42
CA TRP A 283 6.89 -17.87 -5.65
C TRP A 283 7.20 -16.45 -6.15
N TYR A 284 6.28 -15.50 -6.01
CA TYR A 284 6.56 -14.09 -6.31
C TYR A 284 7.61 -13.50 -5.35
N TYR A 285 7.58 -13.86 -4.07
CA TYR A 285 8.58 -13.42 -3.09
C TYR A 285 9.95 -14.08 -3.31
N HIS A 286 9.95 -15.40 -3.53
CA HIS A 286 11.12 -16.18 -3.93
C HIS A 286 11.80 -15.55 -5.15
N ARG A 287 11.04 -15.29 -6.22
CA ARG A 287 11.58 -14.68 -7.44
C ARG A 287 12.10 -13.25 -7.20
N TYR A 288 11.54 -12.49 -6.26
CA TYR A 288 12.13 -11.20 -5.84
C TYR A 288 13.53 -11.38 -5.22
N LEU A 289 13.73 -12.38 -4.36
CA LEU A 289 15.05 -12.71 -3.81
C LEU A 289 16.02 -13.17 -4.91
N ILE A 290 15.58 -14.01 -5.85
CA ILE A 290 16.40 -14.42 -7.02
C ILE A 290 16.78 -13.21 -7.88
N HIS A 291 15.86 -12.27 -8.14
CA HIS A 291 16.20 -11.04 -8.87
C HIS A 291 17.21 -10.17 -8.09
N ALA A 292 17.14 -10.11 -6.76
CA ALA A 292 18.12 -9.41 -5.94
C ALA A 292 19.52 -10.04 -6.02
N ILE A 293 19.61 -11.38 -6.10
CA ILE A 293 20.87 -12.13 -6.33
C ILE A 293 21.42 -11.83 -7.74
N LEU A 294 20.57 -11.93 -8.76
CA LEU A 294 20.98 -11.74 -10.16
C LEU A 294 21.48 -10.31 -10.42
N GLY A 295 20.77 -9.32 -9.88
CA GLY A 295 21.07 -7.89 -9.98
C GLY A 295 22.16 -7.38 -9.02
N ALA A 296 22.86 -8.26 -8.30
CA ALA A 296 23.91 -7.92 -7.33
C ALA A 296 25.23 -7.47 -8.00
N HIS A 297 25.15 -6.40 -8.79
CA HIS A 297 26.24 -5.74 -9.47
C HIS A 297 26.37 -4.30 -8.97
N GLY A 298 27.15 -4.08 -7.90
CA GLY A 298 27.43 -2.78 -7.30
C GLY A 298 26.29 -2.25 -6.41
N GLN A 299 25.12 -1.96 -6.99
CA GLN A 299 23.97 -1.37 -6.27
C GLN A 299 22.73 -2.28 -6.29
N GLY A 300 22.89 -3.53 -5.86
CA GLY A 300 21.78 -4.45 -5.67
C GLY A 300 20.91 -4.12 -4.43
N LEU A 301 19.62 -4.48 -4.50
CA LEU A 301 18.58 -4.11 -3.52
C LEU A 301 18.75 -4.75 -2.13
N ILE A 302 19.35 -5.94 -2.07
CA ILE A 302 19.59 -6.69 -0.82
C ILE A 302 21.10 -6.81 -0.66
N VAL A 303 21.70 -7.66 -1.50
CA VAL A 303 23.14 -7.86 -1.65
C VAL A 303 23.69 -6.98 -2.76
N ARG A 304 24.90 -6.42 -2.56
CA ARG A 304 25.49 -5.40 -3.45
C ARG A 304 26.52 -5.98 -4.43
N ASP A 305 27.46 -6.77 -3.92
CA ASP A 305 28.63 -7.24 -4.69
C ASP A 305 28.74 -8.78 -4.72
N PHE A 306 28.02 -9.44 -5.64
CA PHE A 306 28.23 -10.86 -5.89
C PHE A 306 28.97 -11.11 -7.22
N SER A 307 30.03 -11.92 -7.15
CA SER A 307 30.68 -12.45 -8.35
C SER A 307 29.70 -13.29 -9.18
N THR A 308 29.96 -13.46 -10.48
CA THR A 308 29.17 -14.38 -11.33
C THR A 308 29.13 -15.78 -10.75
N ARG A 309 30.25 -16.26 -10.19
CA ARG A 309 30.33 -17.57 -9.51
C ARG A 309 29.43 -17.65 -8.27
N ASN A 310 29.32 -16.59 -7.47
CA ASN A 310 28.41 -16.58 -6.31
C ASN A 310 26.94 -16.64 -6.76
N ARG A 311 26.57 -15.85 -7.78
CA ARG A 311 25.20 -15.81 -8.31
C ARG A 311 24.80 -17.14 -8.95
N GLN A 312 25.72 -17.74 -9.71
CA GLN A 312 25.57 -19.11 -10.22
C GLN A 312 25.37 -20.11 -9.08
N LYS A 313 26.21 -20.07 -8.03
CA LYS A 313 26.10 -20.99 -6.89
C LYS A 313 24.72 -20.92 -6.25
N TYR A 314 24.22 -19.72 -5.94
CA TYR A 314 22.86 -19.57 -5.40
C TYR A 314 21.82 -20.17 -6.36
N LEU A 315 21.84 -19.86 -7.66
CA LEU A 315 20.90 -20.49 -8.61
C LEU A 315 20.98 -22.02 -8.64
N GLU A 316 22.16 -22.60 -8.51
CA GLU A 316 22.35 -24.06 -8.45
C GLU A 316 21.77 -24.66 -7.17
N GLU A 317 21.97 -23.99 -6.02
CA GLU A 317 21.36 -24.35 -4.73
C GLU A 317 19.83 -24.24 -4.77
N GLU A 318 19.28 -23.19 -5.39
CA GLU A 318 17.84 -22.99 -5.55
C GLU A 318 17.21 -23.98 -6.54
N VAL A 319 17.89 -24.31 -7.64
CA VAL A 319 17.45 -25.37 -8.57
C VAL A 319 17.51 -26.76 -7.93
N ALA A 320 18.40 -27.00 -6.97
CA ALA A 320 18.40 -28.22 -6.17
C ALA A 320 17.20 -28.26 -5.22
N PHE A 321 17.00 -27.21 -4.40
CA PHE A 321 15.85 -27.09 -3.49
C PHE A 321 14.50 -27.29 -4.21
N ILE A 322 14.32 -26.71 -5.40
CA ILE A 322 13.07 -26.83 -6.15
C ILE A 322 12.91 -28.22 -6.80
N LYS A 323 14.00 -28.97 -7.03
CA LYS A 323 13.91 -30.39 -7.42
C LYS A 323 13.50 -31.27 -6.26
N ASP A 324 13.98 -30.99 -5.05
CA ASP A 324 13.59 -31.71 -3.84
C ASP A 324 12.07 -31.50 -3.59
N LEU A 325 11.59 -30.26 -3.70
CA LEU A 325 10.14 -29.94 -3.72
C LEU A 325 9.36 -30.71 -4.80
N LEU A 326 9.96 -30.95 -5.98
CA LEU A 326 9.29 -31.66 -7.07
C LEU A 326 9.06 -33.15 -6.75
N GLU A 327 9.81 -33.75 -5.83
CA GLU A 327 9.61 -35.15 -5.43
C GLU A 327 8.25 -35.36 -4.76
N ASP A 328 7.84 -34.41 -3.90
CA ASP A 328 6.55 -34.44 -3.19
C ASP A 328 5.40 -33.78 -3.99
N TYR A 329 5.68 -32.75 -4.79
CA TYR A 329 4.67 -31.85 -5.36
C TYR A 329 4.58 -31.86 -6.91
N VAL A 330 4.41 -33.05 -7.48
CA VAL A 330 4.45 -33.28 -8.94
C VAL A 330 3.38 -32.57 -9.79
N ASP A 331 2.30 -32.06 -9.20
CA ASP A 331 1.18 -31.39 -9.88
C ASP A 331 1.18 -29.86 -9.74
N ILE A 332 2.19 -29.28 -9.06
CA ILE A 332 2.28 -27.84 -8.84
C ILE A 332 3.07 -27.15 -9.96
N LYS A 333 2.35 -26.41 -10.82
CA LYS A 333 2.93 -25.72 -11.99
C LYS A 333 4.10 -24.79 -11.65
N TRP A 334 4.08 -24.15 -10.48
CA TRP A 334 5.06 -23.12 -10.11
C TRP A 334 6.48 -23.68 -9.95
N ILE A 335 6.59 -24.92 -9.48
CA ILE A 335 7.86 -25.66 -9.37
C ILE A 335 8.50 -25.80 -10.75
N TYR A 336 7.75 -26.29 -11.74
CA TYR A 336 8.22 -26.40 -13.12
C TYR A 336 8.53 -25.03 -13.77
N GLU A 337 7.74 -23.99 -13.46
CA GLU A 337 7.96 -22.63 -13.96
C GLU A 337 9.30 -22.08 -13.45
N ALA A 338 9.56 -22.23 -12.14
CA ALA A 338 10.81 -21.82 -11.51
C ALA A 338 12.02 -22.67 -11.98
N LEU A 339 11.87 -23.99 -12.12
CA LEU A 339 12.95 -24.86 -12.63
C LEU A 339 13.40 -24.46 -14.04
N VAL A 340 12.47 -24.14 -14.95
CA VAL A 340 12.80 -23.68 -16.30
C VAL A 340 13.43 -22.28 -16.24
N GLU A 341 12.82 -21.31 -15.54
CA GLU A 341 13.34 -19.93 -15.46
C GLU A 341 14.75 -19.89 -14.85
N TYR A 342 15.01 -20.61 -13.76
CA TYR A 342 16.31 -20.57 -13.06
C TYR A 342 17.39 -21.42 -13.74
N THR A 343 17.05 -22.59 -14.30
CA THR A 343 18.01 -23.39 -15.08
C THR A 343 18.47 -22.65 -16.34
N LEU A 344 17.53 -22.00 -17.05
CA LEU A 344 17.85 -21.16 -18.20
C LEU A 344 18.77 -19.99 -17.78
N THR A 345 18.42 -19.27 -16.71
CA THR A 345 19.21 -18.14 -16.20
C THR A 345 20.61 -18.57 -15.77
N ALA A 346 20.77 -19.70 -15.08
CA ALA A 346 22.08 -20.23 -14.70
C ALA A 346 22.94 -20.53 -15.95
N SER A 347 22.34 -21.11 -16.99
CA SER A 347 23.03 -21.40 -18.27
C SER A 347 23.37 -20.15 -19.10
N MET A 348 22.77 -18.99 -18.78
CA MET A 348 23.14 -17.70 -19.36
C MET A 348 24.32 -17.05 -18.62
N LEU A 349 24.52 -17.35 -17.32
CA LEU A 349 25.63 -16.81 -16.54
C LEU A 349 26.97 -17.51 -16.79
N THR A 350 26.97 -18.78 -17.21
CA THR A 350 28.20 -19.58 -17.35
C THR A 350 28.95 -19.36 -18.65
N ASN A 351 28.27 -18.99 -19.74
CA ASN A 351 28.85 -18.86 -21.10
C ASN A 351 29.60 -20.12 -21.59
N ASP A 352 29.32 -21.28 -20.98
CA ASP A 352 30.02 -22.55 -21.21
C ASP A 352 29.03 -23.62 -21.71
N GLY A 353 29.51 -24.66 -22.38
CA GLY A 353 28.73 -25.58 -23.24
C GLY A 353 27.62 -26.41 -22.56
N HIS A 354 27.37 -26.21 -21.27
CA HIS A 354 26.37 -26.92 -20.46
C HIS A 354 24.91 -26.69 -20.87
N ARG A 355 24.59 -25.67 -21.70
CA ARG A 355 23.22 -25.47 -22.23
C ARG A 355 22.63 -26.73 -22.85
N HIS A 356 23.42 -27.44 -23.66
CA HIS A 356 22.97 -28.68 -24.33
C HIS A 356 22.67 -29.83 -23.35
N THR A 357 23.31 -29.85 -22.17
CA THR A 357 23.09 -30.90 -21.16
C THR A 357 21.75 -30.72 -20.44
N SER A 358 21.32 -29.47 -20.19
CA SER A 358 20.06 -29.17 -19.49
C SER A 358 18.83 -29.10 -20.41
N GLN A 359 19.02 -28.92 -21.73
CA GLN A 359 17.94 -28.78 -22.70
C GLN A 359 16.90 -29.93 -22.68
N PRO A 360 17.30 -31.23 -22.60
CA PRO A 360 16.34 -32.33 -22.54
C PRO A 360 15.44 -32.29 -21.29
N LEU A 361 16.00 -31.89 -20.15
CA LEU A 361 15.28 -31.80 -18.89
C LEU A 361 14.28 -30.62 -18.89
N MET A 362 14.69 -29.47 -19.44
CA MET A 362 13.79 -28.32 -19.62
C MET A 362 12.61 -28.65 -20.54
N SER A 363 12.80 -29.44 -21.61
CA SER A 363 11.70 -29.90 -22.46
C SER A 363 10.69 -30.79 -21.70
N VAL A 364 11.14 -31.62 -20.75
CA VAL A 364 10.24 -32.41 -19.89
C VAL A 364 9.41 -31.50 -18.99
N TRP A 365 10.02 -30.51 -18.34
CA TRP A 365 9.31 -29.54 -17.50
C TRP A 365 8.35 -28.65 -18.29
N LEU A 366 8.73 -28.19 -19.49
CA LEU A 366 7.86 -27.43 -20.39
C LEU A 366 6.65 -28.24 -20.87
N LYS A 367 6.80 -29.56 -21.07
CA LYS A 367 5.65 -30.44 -21.32
C LYS A 367 4.70 -30.47 -20.11
N LYS A 368 5.23 -30.59 -18.88
CA LYS A 368 4.43 -30.54 -17.65
C LYS A 368 3.74 -29.20 -17.43
N LEU A 369 4.38 -28.07 -17.76
CA LEU A 369 3.73 -26.76 -17.73
C LEU A 369 2.53 -26.63 -18.66
N ARG A 370 2.56 -27.28 -19.84
CA ARG A 370 1.40 -27.33 -20.75
C ARG A 370 0.26 -28.20 -20.22
N GLU A 371 0.59 -29.29 -19.51
CA GLU A 371 -0.40 -30.15 -18.85
C GLU A 371 -1.08 -29.43 -17.67
N LEU A 372 -0.34 -28.63 -16.89
CA LEU A 372 -0.82 -27.99 -15.65
C LEU A 372 -1.33 -26.54 -15.82
N ASP A 373 -0.85 -25.78 -16.81
CA ASP A 373 -1.24 -24.38 -17.06
C ASP A 373 -1.81 -24.23 -18.49
N THR A 374 -2.90 -24.94 -18.75
CA THR A 374 -3.55 -25.06 -20.07
C THR A 374 -3.97 -23.72 -20.67
N ASN A 375 -4.28 -22.72 -19.82
CA ASN A 375 -4.63 -21.36 -20.24
C ASN A 375 -3.41 -20.53 -20.72
N ARG A 376 -2.18 -21.02 -20.51
CA ARG A 376 -0.93 -20.32 -20.85
C ARG A 376 0.00 -21.13 -21.76
N THR A 377 -0.49 -22.18 -22.42
CA THR A 377 0.28 -23.01 -23.38
C THR A 377 1.11 -22.19 -24.37
N GLY A 378 0.53 -21.13 -24.95
CA GLY A 378 1.23 -20.23 -25.87
C GLY A 378 2.44 -19.49 -25.26
N ARG A 379 2.48 -19.24 -23.94
CA ARG A 379 3.68 -18.72 -23.24
C ARG A 379 4.80 -19.77 -23.25
N TRP A 380 4.45 -21.02 -22.98
CA TRP A 380 5.40 -22.13 -22.90
C TRP A 380 5.92 -22.53 -24.29
N ASP A 381 5.07 -22.45 -25.32
CA ASP A 381 5.46 -22.65 -26.71
C ASP A 381 6.47 -21.59 -27.18
N GLU A 382 6.29 -20.33 -26.79
CA GLU A 382 7.23 -19.26 -27.12
C GLU A 382 8.56 -19.40 -26.35
N LEU A 383 8.49 -19.74 -25.06
CA LEU A 383 9.67 -20.01 -24.24
C LEU A 383 10.48 -21.21 -24.77
N GLU A 384 9.83 -22.28 -25.23
CA GLU A 384 10.53 -23.43 -25.84
C GLU A 384 11.22 -23.07 -27.16
N LYS A 385 10.68 -22.12 -27.95
CA LYS A 385 11.39 -21.61 -29.14
C LYS A 385 12.66 -20.87 -28.75
N GLN A 386 12.58 -19.98 -27.76
CA GLN A 386 13.74 -19.21 -27.29
C GLN A 386 14.87 -20.16 -26.82
N ILE A 387 14.53 -21.22 -26.08
CA ILE A 387 15.46 -22.27 -25.61
C ILE A 387 16.04 -23.14 -26.76
N LYS A 388 15.52 -23.04 -27.99
CA LYS A 388 15.97 -23.79 -29.18
C LYS A 388 16.63 -22.93 -30.27
N VAL A 389 16.53 -21.60 -30.16
CA VAL A 389 17.08 -20.65 -31.12
C VAL A 389 18.45 -20.11 -30.67
N ASP A 390 18.69 -20.08 -29.35
CA ASP A 390 19.98 -19.78 -28.69
C ASP A 390 20.69 -21.04 -28.13
#